data_AF-A0A0N0ZUS8-F1
#
_entry.id   AF-A0A0N0ZUS8-F1
#
_cell.length_a   1.000
_cell.length_b   1.000
_cell.length_c   1.000
_cell.angle_alpha   90.00
_cell.angle_beta   90.00
_cell.angle_gamma   90.00
#
_symmetry.space_group_name_H-M   'P 1'
#
loop_
_entity.id
_entity.type
_entity.pdbx_description
1 polymer ?
#
loop_
_entity_poly.entity_id
_entity_poly.type
_entity_poly.pdbx_seq_one_letter_code
_entity_poly.pdbx_strand_id
1 'polypeptide(L)'
;MNRKSIKDHENLLHVFMILLDHGVIKTSVISLWADSVLASEDESEYAFIELSTIRNGHDMMQLLRKNSETADPEIVSRAVLGILYHELLKGKTSPKKAADIATHISYEENLTSDEQFLLYRYYDYSEIKLNETDEAWKLYQSHFLTLLEIYQEFHLGNDEKWAEVNEKLKKDLEAKLEIIKQQYPY
;
A
#
# COMPACT_ATOMS: atom_id res chain seq x y z
N MET A 1 23.34 22.10 -2.71
CA MET A 1 22.40 22.01 -1.57
C MET A 1 21.40 20.94 -1.91
N ASN A 2 21.46 19.82 -1.19
CA ASN A 2 20.52 18.74 -1.35
C ASN A 2 19.36 18.98 -0.35
N ARG A 3 18.23 19.49 -0.84
CA ARG A 3 17.01 19.72 -0.06
C ARG A 3 15.87 19.01 -0.80
N LYS A 4 15.28 17.99 -0.20
CA LYS A 4 14.05 17.38 -0.72
C LYS A 4 12.87 18.16 -0.17
N SER A 5 11.84 18.26 -0.99
CA SER A 5 10.56 18.79 -0.58
C SER A 5 9.75 17.67 0.05
N ILE A 6 8.99 17.96 1.12
CA ILE A 6 7.98 17.02 1.61
C ILE A 6 6.98 16.66 0.52
N LYS A 7 6.78 17.57 -0.44
CA LYS A 7 5.96 17.41 -1.64
C LYS A 7 6.56 16.49 -2.69
N ASP A 8 7.81 16.06 -2.56
CA ASP A 8 8.35 15.00 -3.42
C ASP A 8 7.88 13.61 -2.95
N HIS A 9 7.27 13.52 -1.76
CA HIS A 9 6.87 12.28 -1.11
C HIS A 9 5.35 12.15 -0.93
N GLU A 10 4.51 12.94 -1.60
CA GLU A 10 3.05 12.98 -1.34
C GLU A 10 2.39 11.61 -1.42
N ASN A 11 2.78 10.78 -2.41
CA ASN A 11 2.27 9.42 -2.56
C ASN A 11 2.63 8.56 -1.33
N LEU A 12 3.88 8.63 -0.87
CA LEU A 12 4.33 7.90 0.32
C LEU A 12 3.59 8.37 1.58
N LEU A 13 3.38 9.67 1.72
CA LEU A 13 2.65 10.24 2.86
C LEU A 13 1.18 9.77 2.88
N HIS A 14 0.53 9.69 1.70
CA HIS A 14 -0.82 9.13 1.59
C HIS A 14 -0.84 7.65 1.95
N VAL A 15 0.12 6.88 1.44
CA VAL A 15 0.28 5.45 1.77
C VAL A 15 0.49 5.27 3.29
N PHE A 16 1.33 6.09 3.93
CA PHE A 16 1.50 6.06 5.37
C PHE A 16 0.19 6.33 6.12
N MET A 17 -0.63 7.26 5.63
CA MET A 17 -1.94 7.55 6.22
C MET A 17 -2.84 6.31 6.20
N ILE A 18 -2.98 5.65 5.05
CA ILE A 18 -3.82 4.44 4.90
C ILE A 18 -3.30 3.29 5.77
N LEU A 19 -1.99 3.04 5.73
CA LEU A 19 -1.37 1.94 6.48
C LEU A 19 -1.39 2.17 8.00
N LEU A 20 -1.27 3.42 8.44
CA LEU A 20 -1.35 3.78 9.85
C LEU A 20 -2.78 3.63 10.37
N ASP A 21 -3.78 4.08 9.60
CA ASP A 21 -5.20 4.00 9.96
C ASP A 21 -5.66 2.55 10.17
N HIS A 22 -5.20 1.64 9.30
CA HIS A 22 -5.48 0.21 9.42
C HIS A 22 -4.54 -0.54 10.39
N GLY A 23 -3.58 0.16 11.00
CA GLY A 23 -2.59 -0.40 11.92
C GLY A 23 -1.72 -1.49 11.28
N VAL A 24 -1.37 -1.32 10.01
CA VAL A 24 -0.34 -2.12 9.30
C VAL A 24 1.05 -1.61 9.69
N ILE A 25 1.20 -0.30 9.81
CA ILE A 25 2.41 0.34 10.33
C ILE A 25 2.13 1.08 11.63
N LYS A 26 3.20 1.45 12.33
CA LYS A 26 3.17 2.30 13.53
C LYS A 26 3.76 3.67 13.20
N THR A 27 3.42 4.68 14.00
CA THR A 27 4.02 6.02 13.91
C THR A 27 5.55 5.99 13.93
N SER A 28 6.17 5.03 14.64
CA SER A 28 7.62 4.85 14.67
C SER A 28 8.24 4.54 13.30
N VAL A 29 7.52 3.88 12.39
CA VAL A 29 8.01 3.63 11.01
C VAL A 29 8.14 4.94 10.25
N ILE A 30 7.15 5.82 10.41
CA ILE A 30 7.07 7.12 9.74
C ILE A 30 8.14 8.06 10.31
N SER A 31 8.30 8.09 11.64
CA SER A 31 9.35 8.87 12.28
C SER A 31 10.76 8.41 11.87
N LEU A 32 11.00 7.10 11.80
CA LEU A 32 12.29 6.57 11.32
C LEU A 32 12.56 6.92 9.86
N TRP A 33 11.54 6.90 9.01
CA TRP A 33 11.67 7.36 7.64
C TRP A 33 12.02 8.86 7.60
N ALA A 34 11.30 9.70 8.35
CA ALA A 34 11.58 11.13 8.40
C ALA A 34 13.01 11.40 8.92
N ASP A 35 13.46 10.70 9.97
CA ASP A 35 14.84 10.76 10.47
C ASP A 35 15.87 10.41 9.40
N SER A 36 15.57 9.40 8.55
CA SER A 36 16.46 9.02 7.46
C SER A 36 16.58 10.09 6.38
N VAL A 37 15.50 10.81 6.10
CA VAL A 37 15.50 11.95 5.18
C VAL A 37 16.32 13.09 5.77
N LEU A 38 16.05 13.48 7.02
CA LEU A 38 16.77 14.53 7.75
C LEU A 38 18.28 14.25 7.80
N ALA A 39 18.69 12.99 7.99
CA ALA A 39 20.10 12.60 8.04
C ALA A 39 20.81 12.68 6.67
N SER A 40 20.06 12.73 5.58
CA SER A 40 20.56 12.76 4.20
C SER A 40 20.63 14.17 3.58
N GLU A 41 20.11 15.18 4.28
CA GLU A 41 19.94 16.54 3.78
C GLU A 41 20.85 17.55 4.47
N ASP A 42 21.25 18.58 3.73
CA ASP A 42 21.99 19.72 4.27
C ASP A 42 21.03 20.74 4.91
N GLU A 43 19.82 20.86 4.35
CA GLU A 43 18.74 21.69 4.85
C GLU A 43 17.42 20.93 4.74
N SER A 44 16.72 20.79 5.86
CA SER A 44 15.47 20.06 5.91
C SER A 44 14.25 20.96 6.04
N GLU A 45 13.19 20.57 5.34
CA GLU A 45 11.89 21.19 5.50
C GLU A 45 11.30 20.88 6.89
N TYR A 46 10.64 21.88 7.49
CA TYR A 46 10.07 21.79 8.83
C TYR A 46 9.12 20.59 9.01
N ALA A 47 8.40 20.20 7.95
CA ALA A 47 7.48 19.06 7.98
C ALA A 47 8.19 17.73 8.31
N PHE A 48 9.43 17.52 7.88
CA PHE A 48 10.20 16.32 8.24
C PHE A 48 10.58 16.31 9.73
N ILE A 49 10.89 17.48 10.30
CA ILE A 49 11.16 17.64 11.73
C ILE A 49 9.90 17.34 12.55
N GLU A 50 8.73 17.80 12.08
CA GLU A 50 7.46 17.46 12.74
C GLU A 50 7.20 15.95 12.68
N LEU A 51 7.35 15.30 11.52
CA LEU A 51 7.14 13.86 11.38
C LEU A 51 8.09 13.01 12.25
N SER A 52 9.34 13.43 12.44
CA SER A 52 10.29 12.73 13.31
C SER A 52 9.98 12.90 14.80
N THR A 53 9.33 13.99 15.19
CA THR A 53 9.09 14.34 16.61
C THR A 53 7.68 14.05 17.09
N ILE A 54 6.68 13.95 16.20
CA ILE A 54 5.30 13.60 16.55
C ILE A 54 5.25 12.23 17.23
N ARG A 55 4.48 12.15 18.32
CA ARG A 55 4.24 10.91 19.09
C ARG A 55 2.77 10.48 19.10
N ASN A 56 1.87 11.44 18.89
CA ASN A 56 0.43 11.22 18.83
C ASN A 56 0.01 10.80 17.41
N GLY A 57 -0.77 9.73 17.30
CA GLY A 57 -1.31 9.25 16.01
C GLY A 57 -2.23 10.26 15.33
N HIS A 58 -3.01 11.04 16.08
CA HIS A 58 -3.92 12.03 15.50
C HIS A 58 -3.16 13.15 14.77
N ASP A 59 -2.14 13.72 15.42
CA ASP A 59 -1.34 14.80 14.85
C ASP A 59 -0.53 14.29 13.65
N MET A 60 -0.06 13.04 13.72
CA MET A 60 0.59 12.36 12.59
C MET A 60 -0.37 12.29 11.39
N MET A 61 -1.61 11.82 11.59
CA MET A 61 -2.61 11.72 10.53
C MET A 61 -2.95 13.08 9.92
N GLN A 62 -3.06 14.14 10.73
CA GLN A 62 -3.30 15.49 10.20
C GLN A 62 -2.14 15.98 9.32
N LEU A 63 -0.90 15.77 9.77
CA LEU A 63 0.27 16.22 9.04
C LEU A 63 0.47 15.45 7.73
N LEU A 64 0.25 14.12 7.74
CA LEU A 64 0.28 13.29 6.53
C LEU A 64 -0.75 13.80 5.52
N ARG A 65 -2.02 13.95 5.95
CA ARG A 65 -3.13 14.41 5.09
C ARG A 65 -2.82 15.75 4.43
N LYS A 66 -2.38 16.74 5.21
CA LYS A 66 -2.03 18.08 4.71
C LYS A 66 -0.95 18.03 3.60
N ASN A 67 -0.01 17.11 3.72
CA ASN A 67 1.10 17.01 2.78
C ASN A 67 0.85 16.03 1.63
N SER A 68 -0.27 15.32 1.60
CA SER A 68 -0.59 14.32 0.58
C SER A 68 -1.85 14.65 -0.23
N GLU A 69 -2.32 15.90 -0.21
CA GLU A 69 -3.56 16.34 -0.87
C GLU A 69 -3.56 16.14 -2.38
N THR A 70 -2.39 16.22 -3.02
CA THR A 70 -2.21 16.06 -4.48
C THR A 70 -1.56 14.75 -4.88
N ALA A 71 -1.50 13.78 -3.96
CA ALA A 71 -1.01 12.44 -4.25
C ALA A 71 -1.81 11.79 -5.39
N ASP A 72 -1.12 11.03 -6.24
CA ASP A 72 -1.72 10.27 -7.34
C ASP A 72 -2.47 9.06 -6.78
N PRO A 73 -3.81 9.01 -6.87
CA PRO A 73 -4.60 7.96 -6.23
C PRO A 73 -4.33 6.56 -6.81
N GLU A 74 -3.99 6.45 -8.09
CA GLU A 74 -3.67 5.18 -8.74
C GLU A 74 -2.36 4.62 -8.18
N ILE A 75 -1.32 5.47 -8.11
CA ILE A 75 -0.01 5.09 -7.55
C ILE A 75 -0.15 4.72 -6.08
N VAL A 76 -0.88 5.53 -5.30
CA VAL A 76 -1.12 5.28 -3.87
C VAL A 76 -1.80 3.92 -3.67
N SER A 77 -2.87 3.64 -4.40
CA SER A 77 -3.62 2.39 -4.31
C SER A 77 -2.73 1.18 -4.60
N ARG A 78 -1.99 1.21 -5.71
CA ARG A 78 -1.07 0.12 -6.09
C ARG A 78 0.10 -0.03 -5.12
N ALA A 79 0.61 1.08 -4.59
CA ALA A 79 1.67 1.05 -3.59
C ALA A 79 1.21 0.41 -2.28
N VAL A 80 0.00 0.70 -1.81
CA VAL A 80 -0.58 0.01 -0.64
C VAL A 80 -0.65 -1.50 -0.90
N LEU A 81 -1.14 -1.93 -2.06
CA LEU A 81 -1.24 -3.36 -2.42
C LEU A 81 0.14 -4.05 -2.43
N GLY A 82 1.16 -3.41 -3.00
CA GLY A 82 2.52 -3.93 -2.98
C GLY A 82 3.11 -4.01 -1.56
N ILE A 83 2.84 -3.03 -0.71
CA ILE A 83 3.29 -3.06 0.68
C ILE A 83 2.59 -4.17 1.47
N LEU A 84 1.29 -4.39 1.23
CA LEU A 84 0.56 -5.52 1.83
C LEU A 84 1.17 -6.86 1.43
N TYR A 85 1.55 -7.05 0.16
CA TYR A 85 2.27 -8.25 -0.29
C TYR A 85 3.53 -8.50 0.57
N HIS A 86 4.37 -7.47 0.75
CA HIS A 86 5.59 -7.59 1.55
C HIS A 86 5.34 -7.83 3.03
N GLU A 87 4.34 -7.19 3.61
CA GLU A 87 4.01 -7.36 5.03
C GLU A 87 3.36 -8.73 5.32
N LEU A 88 2.63 -9.30 4.35
CA LEU A 88 2.14 -10.68 4.40
C LEU A 88 3.30 -11.69 4.36
N LEU A 89 4.26 -11.52 3.44
CA LEU A 89 5.45 -12.38 3.35
C LEU A 89 6.29 -12.36 4.64
N LYS A 90 6.36 -11.20 5.32
CA LYS A 90 7.06 -11.05 6.61
C LYS A 90 6.25 -11.55 7.80
N GLY A 91 4.98 -11.94 7.61
CA GLY A 91 4.07 -12.31 8.69
C GLY A 91 3.73 -11.15 9.64
N LYS A 92 3.89 -9.91 9.18
CA LYS A 92 3.63 -8.69 9.98
C LYS A 92 2.17 -8.23 9.90
N THR A 93 1.47 -8.63 8.85
CA THR A 93 0.03 -8.39 8.64
C THR A 93 -0.68 -9.72 8.42
N SER A 94 -1.92 -9.85 8.90
CA SER A 94 -2.74 -11.03 8.64
C SER A 94 -3.40 -10.97 7.25
N PRO A 95 -3.61 -12.11 6.58
CA PRO A 95 -4.33 -12.16 5.30
C PRO A 95 -5.71 -11.50 5.35
N LYS A 96 -6.45 -11.70 6.45
CA LYS A 96 -7.74 -11.03 6.66
C LYS A 96 -7.61 -9.51 6.63
N LYS A 97 -6.69 -8.94 7.43
CA LYS A 97 -6.48 -7.49 7.47
C LYS A 97 -6.06 -6.95 6.10
N ALA A 98 -5.16 -7.65 5.40
CA ALA A 98 -4.75 -7.25 4.06
C ALA A 98 -5.90 -7.30 3.05
N ALA A 99 -6.78 -8.30 3.14
CA ALA A 99 -7.99 -8.38 2.31
C ALA A 99 -8.95 -7.23 2.61
N ASP A 100 -9.21 -6.91 3.89
CA ASP A 100 -10.06 -5.78 4.30
C ASP A 100 -9.58 -4.45 3.66
N ILE A 101 -8.27 -4.20 3.68
CA ILE A 101 -7.66 -3.00 3.09
C ILE A 101 -7.76 -3.02 1.55
N ALA A 102 -7.44 -4.17 0.93
CA ALA A 102 -7.56 -4.34 -0.52
C ALA A 102 -8.99 -4.08 -1.02
N THR A 103 -9.99 -4.48 -0.24
CA THR A 103 -11.39 -4.22 -0.55
C THR A 103 -11.78 -2.78 -0.33
N HIS A 104 -11.25 -2.11 0.70
CA HIS A 104 -11.43 -0.67 0.82
C HIS A 104 -10.94 0.07 -0.43
N ILE A 105 -9.73 -0.27 -0.91
CA ILE A 105 -9.16 0.28 -2.16
C ILE A 105 -10.06 0.00 -3.37
N SER A 106 -10.69 -1.18 -3.44
CA SER A 106 -11.59 -1.52 -4.56
C SER A 106 -12.77 -0.56 -4.70
N TYR A 107 -13.21 0.07 -3.61
CA TYR A 107 -14.32 1.03 -3.60
C TYR A 107 -13.91 2.48 -3.89
N GLU A 108 -12.61 2.80 -3.87
CA GLU A 108 -12.16 4.19 -4.08
C GLU A 108 -12.15 4.62 -5.55
N GLU A 109 -12.42 3.70 -6.48
CA GLU A 109 -12.44 3.91 -7.93
C GLU A 109 -11.11 4.42 -8.55
N ASN A 110 -9.99 4.22 -7.85
CA ASN A 110 -8.66 4.70 -8.24
C ASN A 110 -7.89 3.75 -9.18
N LEU A 111 -8.36 2.51 -9.35
CA LEU A 111 -7.73 1.46 -10.16
C LEU A 111 -8.57 1.13 -11.41
N THR A 112 -8.04 0.29 -12.30
CA THR A 112 -8.85 -0.21 -13.44
C THR A 112 -10.01 -1.08 -12.96
N SER A 113 -11.08 -1.19 -13.75
CA SER A 113 -12.26 -2.01 -13.39
C SER A 113 -11.91 -3.47 -13.10
N ASP A 114 -10.92 -4.02 -13.79
CA ASP A 114 -10.44 -5.39 -13.54
C ASP A 114 -9.73 -5.52 -12.20
N GLU A 115 -8.87 -4.58 -11.84
CA GLU A 115 -8.23 -4.55 -10.53
C GLU A 115 -9.28 -4.45 -9.42
N GLN A 116 -10.21 -3.50 -9.55
CA GLN A 116 -11.29 -3.29 -8.58
C GLN A 116 -12.14 -4.56 -8.41
N PHE A 117 -12.57 -5.15 -9.54
CA PHE A 117 -13.39 -6.37 -9.53
C PHE A 117 -12.69 -7.52 -8.81
N LEU A 118 -11.40 -7.75 -9.10
CA LEU A 118 -10.64 -8.81 -8.46
C LEU A 118 -10.52 -8.57 -6.95
N LEU A 119 -10.11 -7.37 -6.53
CA LEU A 119 -9.94 -7.03 -5.11
C LEU A 119 -11.25 -7.15 -4.32
N TYR A 120 -12.37 -6.71 -4.90
CA TYR A 120 -13.70 -6.86 -4.32
C TYR A 120 -14.09 -8.35 -4.15
N ARG A 121 -13.93 -9.16 -5.20
CA ARG A 121 -14.31 -10.58 -5.22
C ARG A 121 -13.52 -11.42 -4.21
N TYR A 122 -12.26 -11.07 -3.95
CA TYR A 122 -11.44 -11.78 -2.97
C TYR A 122 -11.96 -11.63 -1.53
N TYR A 123 -12.65 -10.54 -1.20
CA TYR A 123 -13.25 -10.36 0.11
C TYR A 123 -14.54 -11.13 0.29
N ASP A 124 -15.45 -11.07 -0.70
CA ASP A 124 -16.67 -11.87 -0.73
C ASP A 124 -16.34 -13.36 -0.54
N TYR A 125 -15.30 -13.85 -1.23
CA TYR A 125 -14.85 -15.23 -1.09
C TYR A 125 -14.34 -15.55 0.32
N SER A 126 -13.64 -14.61 0.96
CA SER A 126 -13.13 -14.78 2.32
C SER A 126 -14.28 -14.92 3.34
N GLU A 127 -15.32 -14.09 3.24
CA GLU A 127 -16.46 -14.12 4.17
C GLU A 127 -17.28 -15.40 4.02
N ILE A 128 -17.45 -15.88 2.80
CA ILE A 128 -18.20 -17.10 2.49
C ILE A 128 -17.49 -18.36 3.03
N LYS A 129 -16.15 -18.36 3.04
CA LYS A 129 -15.35 -19.55 3.36
C LYS A 129 -14.64 -19.56 4.70
N LEU A 130 -14.88 -18.57 5.57
CA LEU A 130 -14.40 -18.59 6.97
C LEU A 130 -14.91 -19.80 7.78
N ASN A 131 -15.86 -20.58 7.25
CA ASN A 131 -16.37 -21.83 7.82
C ASN A 131 -15.76 -23.11 7.22
N GLU A 132 -14.81 -23.02 6.29
CA GLU A 132 -14.19 -24.18 5.63
C GLU A 132 -12.86 -24.62 6.27
N THR A 133 -12.44 -25.84 5.92
CA THR A 133 -11.22 -26.53 6.39
C THR A 133 -9.93 -25.71 6.23
N ASP A 134 -8.90 -26.03 7.03
CA ASP A 134 -7.56 -25.42 6.98
C ASP A 134 -6.93 -25.37 5.56
N GLU A 135 -7.24 -26.34 4.69
CA GLU A 135 -6.72 -26.40 3.32
C GLU A 135 -7.32 -25.32 2.40
N ALA A 136 -8.63 -25.09 2.49
CA ALA A 136 -9.32 -24.05 1.75
C ALA A 136 -8.81 -22.65 2.14
N TRP A 137 -8.56 -22.46 3.43
CA TRP A 137 -7.99 -21.21 3.95
C TRP A 137 -6.55 -20.98 3.45
N LYS A 138 -5.70 -22.00 3.43
CA LYS A 138 -4.35 -21.91 2.87
C LYS A 138 -4.37 -21.59 1.38
N LEU A 139 -5.29 -22.22 0.64
CA LEU A 139 -5.45 -21.98 -0.79
C LEU A 139 -5.88 -20.54 -1.06
N TYR A 140 -6.85 -20.03 -0.31
CA TYR A 140 -7.27 -18.63 -0.37
C TYR A 140 -6.10 -17.67 -0.14
N GLN A 141 -5.31 -17.89 0.92
CA GLN A 141 -4.14 -17.05 1.21
C GLN A 141 -3.13 -17.06 0.07
N SER A 142 -2.86 -18.24 -0.51
CA SER A 142 -1.97 -18.37 -1.66
C SER A 142 -2.48 -17.56 -2.85
N HIS A 143 -3.76 -17.67 -3.16
CA HIS A 143 -4.37 -16.98 -4.31
C HIS A 143 -4.36 -15.46 -4.12
N PHE A 144 -4.72 -15.00 -2.93
CA PHE A 144 -4.69 -13.58 -2.60
C PHE A 144 -3.26 -13.02 -2.66
N LEU A 145 -2.28 -13.78 -2.18
CA LEU A 145 -0.88 -13.41 -2.30
C LEU A 145 -0.42 -13.32 -3.76
N THR A 146 -0.86 -14.26 -4.62
CA THR A 146 -0.58 -14.23 -6.07
C THR A 146 -1.22 -13.01 -6.76
N LEU A 147 -2.41 -12.58 -6.34
CA LEU A 147 -2.98 -11.32 -6.82
C LEU A 147 -2.10 -10.13 -6.42
N LEU A 148 -1.72 -10.04 -5.14
CA LEU A 148 -0.92 -8.91 -4.65
C LEU A 148 0.51 -8.88 -5.22
N GLU A 149 1.04 -10.03 -5.64
CA GLU A 149 2.34 -10.17 -6.29
C GLU A 149 2.47 -9.33 -7.57
N ILE A 150 1.36 -9.01 -8.24
CA ILE A 150 1.33 -8.07 -9.38
C ILE A 150 1.98 -6.72 -9.01
N TYR A 151 1.80 -6.29 -7.76
CA TYR A 151 2.25 -5.01 -7.23
C TYR A 151 3.57 -5.11 -6.46
N GLN A 152 4.27 -6.25 -6.51
CA GLN A 152 5.45 -6.51 -5.68
C GLN A 152 6.58 -5.49 -5.85
N GLU A 153 6.67 -4.79 -6.99
CA GLU A 153 7.72 -3.78 -7.21
C GLU A 153 7.53 -2.51 -6.34
N PHE A 154 6.36 -2.29 -5.75
CA PHE A 154 6.13 -1.20 -4.80
C PHE A 154 6.57 -1.56 -3.39
N HIS A 155 7.49 -0.78 -2.83
CA HIS A 155 8.03 -0.94 -1.49
C HIS A 155 8.15 0.42 -0.78
N LEU A 156 8.14 0.43 0.56
CA LEU A 156 8.37 1.67 1.32
C LEU A 156 9.75 2.30 1.08
N GLY A 157 10.74 1.51 0.64
CA GLY A 157 12.11 1.98 0.42
C GLY A 157 12.41 2.41 -1.02
N ASN A 158 11.42 2.49 -1.91
CA ASN A 158 11.60 2.88 -3.31
C ASN A 158 10.51 3.85 -3.81
N ASP A 159 9.96 4.68 -2.92
CA ASP A 159 8.88 5.62 -3.23
C ASP A 159 9.21 6.59 -4.37
N GLU A 160 10.46 7.03 -4.42
CA GLU A 160 11.02 7.84 -5.51
C GLU A 160 10.88 7.21 -6.91
N LYS A 161 10.69 5.88 -6.99
CA LYS A 161 10.54 5.13 -8.26
C LYS A 161 9.11 4.71 -8.56
N TRP A 162 8.14 5.01 -7.68
CA TRP A 162 6.78 4.49 -7.83
C TRP A 162 6.10 4.92 -9.12
N ALA A 163 6.36 6.14 -9.62
CA ALA A 163 5.85 6.57 -10.91
C ALA A 163 6.37 5.70 -12.07
N GLU A 164 7.68 5.39 -12.07
CA GLU A 164 8.29 4.51 -13.08
C GLU A 164 7.74 3.08 -12.99
N VAL A 165 7.64 2.55 -11.75
CA VAL A 165 7.07 1.22 -11.49
C VAL A 165 5.62 1.14 -11.98
N ASN A 166 4.82 2.19 -11.73
CA ASN A 166 3.43 2.26 -12.17
C ASN A 166 3.32 2.21 -13.71
N GLU A 167 4.12 3.02 -14.41
CA GLU A 167 4.12 3.05 -15.87
C GLU A 167 4.65 1.75 -16.49
N LYS A 168 5.58 1.07 -15.82
CA LYS A 168 6.04 -0.25 -16.23
C LYS A 168 4.93 -1.29 -16.05
N LEU A 169 4.26 -1.30 -14.90
CA LEU A 169 3.17 -2.22 -14.60
C LEU A 169 2.01 -2.06 -15.60
N LYS A 170 1.62 -0.83 -15.94
CA LYS A 170 0.54 -0.58 -16.92
C LYS A 170 0.74 -1.30 -18.25
N LYS A 171 1.98 -1.53 -18.69
CA LYS A 171 2.28 -2.19 -19.97
C LYS A 171 1.91 -3.67 -20.02
N ASP A 172 1.89 -4.34 -18.88
CA ASP A 172 1.61 -5.78 -18.79
C ASP A 172 0.50 -6.13 -17.80
N LEU A 173 -0.15 -5.12 -17.19
CA LEU A 173 -1.19 -5.28 -16.18
C LEU A 173 -2.36 -6.13 -16.68
N GLU A 174 -2.91 -5.83 -17.86
CA GLU A 174 -4.05 -6.58 -18.40
C GLU A 174 -3.72 -8.07 -18.57
N ALA A 175 -2.54 -8.39 -19.10
CA ALA A 175 -2.08 -9.76 -19.25
C ALA A 175 -1.89 -10.46 -17.90
N LYS A 176 -1.35 -9.76 -16.89
CA LYS A 176 -1.21 -10.30 -15.54
C LYS A 176 -2.57 -10.58 -14.89
N LEU A 177 -3.52 -9.65 -14.99
CA LEU A 177 -4.86 -9.81 -14.42
C LEU A 177 -5.64 -10.93 -15.12
N GLU A 178 -5.46 -11.10 -16.43
CA GLU A 178 -6.08 -12.20 -17.18
C GLU A 178 -5.56 -13.57 -16.72
N ILE A 179 -4.26 -13.70 -16.44
CA ILE A 179 -3.69 -14.92 -15.83
C ILE A 179 -4.35 -15.20 -14.47
N ILE A 180 -4.54 -14.18 -13.62
CA ILE A 180 -5.24 -14.33 -12.34
C ILE A 180 -6.68 -14.80 -12.57
N LYS A 181 -7.43 -14.18 -13.49
CA LYS A 181 -8.81 -14.57 -13.80
C LYS A 181 -8.91 -16.04 -14.27
N GLN A 182 -7.95 -16.51 -15.06
CA GLN A 182 -7.94 -17.89 -15.56
C GLN A 182 -7.57 -18.92 -14.50
N GLN A 183 -6.63 -18.58 -13.62
CA GLN A 183 -6.23 -19.45 -12.51
C GLN A 183 -7.34 -19.59 -11.47
N TYR A 184 -8.21 -18.60 -11.38
CA TYR A 184 -9.27 -18.52 -10.38
C TYR A 184 -10.62 -18.32 -11.08
N PRO A 185 -11.22 -19.38 -11.66
CA PRO A 185 -12.57 -19.31 -12.19
C PRO A 185 -13.53 -19.07 -11.01
N TYR A 186 -13.93 -17.81 -10.87
CA TYR A 186 -14.87 -17.32 -9.86
C TYR A 186 -16.29 -17.81 -10.11
#